data_AF-A0A351PVM5-F1
#
_entry.id   AF-A0A351PVM5-F1
#
_cell.length_a   1.000
_cell.length_b   1.000
_cell.length_c   1.000
_cell.angle_alpha   90.00
_cell.angle_beta   90.00
_cell.angle_gamma   90.00
#
_symmetry.space_group_name_H-M   'P 1'
#
loop_
_entity.id
_entity.type
_entity.pdbx_description
1 polymer ?
#
loop_
_entity_poly.entity_id
_entity_poly.type
_entity_poly.pdbx_seq_one_letter_code
_entity_poly.pdbx_strand_id
1 'polypeptide(L)' 'MKNYLEMTREELESERSSVSAEYEKLKGLGLKLDMSRGKPSKDQLDLSMD' A
#
# COMPACT_ATOMS: atom_id res chain seq x y z
N MET A 1 8.80 -14.33 3.35
CA MET A 1 7.95 -13.90 4.49
C MET A 1 7.14 -15.12 4.91
N LYS A 2 7.21 -15.51 6.19
CA LYS A 2 6.41 -16.62 6.72
C LYS A 2 4.92 -16.24 6.61
N ASN A 3 4.02 -17.21 6.48
CA ASN A 3 2.60 -16.90 6.54
C ASN A 3 2.26 -16.39 7.96
N TYR A 4 1.50 -15.29 8.09
CA TYR A 4 1.12 -14.76 9.41
C TYR A 4 0.38 -15.79 10.27
N LEU A 5 -0.36 -16.72 9.65
CA LEU A 5 -1.07 -17.78 10.36
C LEU A 5 -0.12 -18.83 10.99
N GLU A 6 1.13 -18.89 10.55
CA GLU A 6 2.15 -19.84 10.99
C GLU A 6 3.18 -19.19 11.92
N MET A 7 3.00 -17.90 12.24
CA MET A 7 3.89 -17.16 13.12
C MET A 7 3.52 -17.39 14.58
N THR A 8 4.56 -17.51 15.40
CA THR A 8 4.46 -17.43 16.85
C THR A 8 4.09 -16.01 17.28
N ARG A 9 3.71 -15.87 18.55
CA ARG A 9 3.36 -14.56 19.11
C ARG A 9 4.52 -13.57 19.02
N GLU A 10 5.73 -14.03 19.34
CA GLU A 10 6.94 -13.21 19.34
C GLU A 10 7.30 -12.76 17.92
N GLU A 11 7.16 -13.67 16.94
CA GLU A 11 7.32 -13.34 15.52
C GLU A 11 6.30 -12.27 15.07
N LEU A 12 5.03 -12.40 15.47
CA LEU A 12 3.98 -11.42 15.16
C LEU A 12 4.19 -10.06 15.83
N GLU A 13 4.69 -10.02 17.07
CA GLU A 13 4.99 -8.77 17.78
C GLU A 13 6.17 -8.02 17.13
N SER A 14 7.20 -8.77 16.70
CA SER A 14 8.32 -8.21 15.93
C SER A 14 7.85 -7.67 14.58
N GLU A 15 7.06 -8.44 13.84
CA GLU A 15 6.53 -8.03 12.55
C GLU A 15 5.65 -6.79 12.67
N ARG A 16 4.73 -6.78 13.66
CA ARG A 16 3.86 -5.63 13.94
C ARG A 16 4.67 -4.36 14.19
N SER A 17 5.78 -4.47 14.91
CA SER A 17 6.67 -3.33 15.17
C SER A 17 7.33 -2.83 13.89
N SER A 18 7.79 -3.75 13.02
CA SER A 18 8.36 -3.44 11.70
C SER A 18 7.38 -2.69 10.80
N VAL A 19 6.18 -3.25 10.59
CA VAL A 19 5.17 -2.64 9.70
C VAL A 19 4.62 -1.32 10.27
N SER A 20 4.60 -1.16 11.59
CA SER A 20 4.19 0.11 12.23
C SER A 20 5.21 1.22 11.98
N ALA A 21 6.52 0.90 12.01
CA ALA A 21 7.56 1.86 11.68
C ALA A 21 7.51 2.28 10.20
N GLU A 22 7.24 1.33 9.30
CA GLU A 22 7.06 1.63 7.88
C GLU A 22 5.82 2.50 7.63
N TYR A 23 4.72 2.23 8.33
CA TYR A 23 3.52 3.06 8.27
C TYR A 23 3.79 4.52 8.67
N GLU A 24 4.47 4.77 9.80
CA GLU A 24 4.76 6.14 10.24
C GLU A 24 5.73 6.85 9.27
N LYS A 25 6.69 6.12 8.69
CA LYS A 25 7.55 6.65 7.61
C LYS A 25 6.71 7.10 6.41
N LEU A 26 5.79 6.25 5.92
CA LEU A 26 4.95 6.55 4.76
C LEU A 26 3.97 7.71 5.03
N LYS A 27 3.39 7.74 6.24
CA LYS A 27 2.53 8.84 6.70
C LYS A 27 3.28 10.17 6.74
N GLY A 28 4.54 10.16 7.18
CA GLY A 28 5.42 11.34 7.18
C GLY A 28 5.70 11.93 5.79
N LEU A 29 5.48 11.18 4.71
CA LEU A 29 5.65 11.68 3.34
C LEU A 29 4.50 12.58 2.86
N GLY A 30 3.38 12.66 3.59
CA GLY A 30 2.26 13.55 3.24
C GLY A 30 1.65 13.27 1.86
N LEU A 31 1.64 12.00 1.43
CA LEU A 31 1.19 11.59 0.10
C LEU A 31 -0.27 11.95 -0.15
N LYS A 32 -0.57 12.43 -1.36
CA LYS A 32 -1.93 12.74 -1.85
C LYS A 32 -2.29 11.88 -3.06
N LEU A 33 -2.18 10.56 -2.88
CA LEU A 33 -2.52 9.59 -3.91
C LEU A 33 -4.02 9.27 -3.87
N ASP A 34 -4.63 9.07 -5.04
CA ASP A 34 -6.05 8.72 -5.17
C ASP A 34 -6.22 7.47 -6.05
N MET A 35 -6.53 6.36 -5.39
CA MET A 35 -6.78 5.05 -5.99
C MET A 35 -8.29 4.75 -6.14
N SER A 36 -9.18 5.69 -5.81
CA SER A 36 -10.63 5.47 -5.83
C SER A 36 -11.27 5.60 -7.22
N ARG A 37 -10.48 6.02 -8.21
CA ARG A 37 -10.99 6.41 -9.54
C ARG A 37 -11.36 5.19 -10.38
N GLY A 38 -12.66 4.94 -10.55
CA GLY A 38 -13.21 3.94 -11.48
C GLY A 38 -13.34 4.43 -12.93
N LYS A 39 -12.49 5.38 -13.36
CA LYS A 39 -12.54 5.99 -14.70
C LYS A 39 -11.21 5.78 -15.44
N PRO A 40 -11.24 5.63 -16.78
CA PRO A 40 -10.02 5.46 -17.57
C PRO A 40 -9.00 6.58 -17.32
N SER A 41 -7.72 6.24 -17.48
CA SER A 41 -6.67 7.24 -17.48
C SER A 41 -6.76 8.11 -18.75
N LYS A 42 -6.08 9.26 -18.73
CA LYS A 42 -6.06 10.16 -19.88
C LYS A 42 -5.52 9.47 -21.13
N ASP A 43 -4.42 8.73 -21.00
CA ASP A 43 -3.79 7.99 -22.10
C ASP A 43 -4.77 6.99 -22.75
N GLN A 44 -5.69 6.40 -21.97
CA GLN A 44 -6.73 5.52 -22.49
C GLN A 44 -7.82 6.28 -23.26
N LEU A 45 -8.12 7.52 -22.88
CA LEU A 45 -9.06 8.37 -23.61
C LEU A 45 -8.45 8.89 -24.90
N ASP A 46 -7.17 9.26 -24.89
CA ASP A 46 -6.45 9.78 -26.05
C ASP A 46 -6.40 8.74 -27.19
N LEU A 47 -6.39 7.43 -26.88
CA LEU A 47 -6.49 6.32 -27.86
C LEU A 47 -7.88 6.15 -28.50
N SER A 48 -8.93 6.75 -27.92
CA SER A 48 -10.32 6.57 -28.35
C SER A 48 -10.88 7.71 -29.20
N MET A 49 -10.07 8.74 -29.46
CA MET A 49 -10.46 9.96 -30.18
C MET A 49 -9.91 10.02 -31.62
N ASP A 50 -9.32 8.93 -32.11
CA ASP A 50 -8.94 8.70 -33.53
C ASP A 50 -10.09 8.11 -34.35
#